data_AF-A0A523X9R5-F1
#
_entry.id   AF-A0A523X9R5-F1
#
_cell.length_a   1.000
_cell.length_b   1.000
_cell.length_c   1.000
_cell.angle_alpha   90.00
_cell.angle_beta   90.00
_cell.angle_gamma   90.00
#
_symmetry.space_group_name_H-M   'P 1'
#
loop_
_entity.id
_entity.type
_entity.pdbx_description
1 polymer ?
#
loop_
_entity_poly.entity_id
_entity_poly.type
_entity_poly.pdbx_seq_one_letter_code
_entity_poly.pdbx_strand_id
1 'polypeptide(L)'
;GAANVLREVGKPYGIIVWILDTAKGALVMFISHRLFHSHLFFVALVGIAAVVGHCWPIFLKFRGGKGVSTSGGVFLYLLPWAFPIVIVAYFLIQRKPRSITIVVSGFVISLALIFLIYHREWRWLAPALAIFLVVSGIANMSAIKEMREARKKVKLQNRMNESPKL
;
A
#
# COMPACT_ATOMS: atom_id res chain seq x y z
N GLY A 1 10.61 3.85 -5.19
CA GLY A 1 9.38 4.13 -4.41
C GLY A 1 9.72 5.03 -3.23
N ALA A 2 8.74 5.79 -2.73
CA ALA A 2 8.93 6.87 -1.74
C ALA A 2 9.81 6.51 -0.53
N ALA A 3 9.60 5.35 0.10
CA ALA A 3 10.37 4.93 1.26
C ALA A 3 11.88 4.72 0.96
N ASN A 4 12.23 4.31 -0.27
CA ASN A 4 13.63 4.16 -0.67
C ASN A 4 14.27 5.53 -0.92
N VAL A 5 13.55 6.43 -1.59
CA VAL A 5 14.01 7.80 -1.84
C VAL A 5 14.20 8.56 -0.52
N LEU A 6 13.30 8.35 0.44
CA LEU A 6 13.42 8.87 1.80
C LEU A 6 14.72 8.42 2.50
N ARG A 7 15.18 7.20 2.24
CA ARG A 7 16.39 6.62 2.87
C ARG A 7 17.67 7.01 2.14
N GLU A 8 17.67 6.96 0.82
CA GLU A 8 18.88 7.12 -0.01
C GLU A 8 19.14 8.57 -0.44
N VAL A 9 18.10 9.38 -0.62
CA VAL A 9 18.21 10.74 -1.18
C VAL A 9 17.88 11.80 -0.13
N GLY A 10 16.82 11.57 0.65
CA GLY A 10 16.47 12.43 1.78
C GLY A 10 14.97 12.69 1.93
N LYS A 11 14.62 13.29 3.07
CA LYS A 11 13.24 13.55 3.49
C LYS A 11 12.38 14.36 2.51
N PRO A 12 12.82 15.52 1.99
CA PRO A 12 11.97 16.31 1.10
C PRO A 12 11.65 15.54 -0.19
N TYR A 13 12.63 14.86 -0.78
CA TYR A 13 12.44 14.07 -2.00
C TYR A 13 11.53 12.86 -1.77
N GLY A 14 11.67 12.17 -0.62
CA GLY A 14 10.79 11.08 -0.25
C GLY A 14 9.32 11.49 -0.14
N ILE A 15 9.06 12.68 0.43
CA ILE A 15 7.71 13.24 0.55
C ILE A 15 7.15 13.60 -0.84
N ILE A 16 7.95 14.26 -1.69
CA ILE A 16 7.53 14.60 -3.06
C ILE A 16 7.14 13.35 -3.84
N VAL A 17 7.97 12.30 -3.82
CA VAL A 17 7.68 11.04 -4.50
C VAL A 17 6.43 10.37 -3.92
N TRP A 18 6.24 10.42 -2.60
CA TRP A 18 5.03 9.91 -1.95
C TRP A 18 3.77 10.64 -2.45
N ILE A 19 3.80 11.97 -2.50
CA ILE A 19 2.68 12.80 -3.00
C ILE A 19 2.39 12.46 -4.46
N LEU A 20 3.41 12.40 -5.33
CA LEU A 20 3.23 12.09 -6.75
C LEU A 20 2.68 10.66 -6.96
N ASP A 21 3.18 9.69 -6.20
CA ASP A 21 2.71 8.31 -6.27
C ASP A 21 1.25 8.17 -5.79
N THR A 22 0.84 8.91 -4.77
CA THR A 22 -0.55 8.98 -4.32
C THR A 22 -1.43 9.72 -5.32
N ALA A 23 -0.99 10.87 -5.82
CA ALA A 23 -1.73 11.72 -6.74
C ALA A 23 -2.08 10.97 -8.04
N LYS A 24 -1.12 10.26 -8.64
CA LYS A 24 -1.39 9.52 -9.89
C LYS A 24 -2.46 8.43 -9.70
N GLY A 25 -2.50 7.77 -8.54
CA GLY A 25 -3.49 6.74 -8.22
C GLY A 25 -4.90 7.32 -8.11
N ALA A 26 -5.04 8.44 -7.39
CA ALA A 26 -6.30 9.15 -7.27
C ALA A 26 -6.74 9.79 -8.60
N LEU A 27 -5.80 10.36 -9.35
CA LEU A 27 -6.07 11.10 -10.58
C LEU A 27 -6.70 10.21 -11.66
N VAL A 28 -6.18 9.00 -11.87
CA VAL A 28 -6.76 8.10 -12.90
C VAL A 28 -8.18 7.64 -12.53
N MET A 29 -8.47 7.46 -11.24
CA MET A 29 -9.81 7.13 -10.77
C MET A 29 -10.76 8.32 -10.91
N PHE A 30 -10.28 9.53 -10.61
CA PHE A 30 -11.02 10.77 -10.83
C PHE A 30 -11.36 10.94 -12.31
N ILE A 31 -10.40 10.73 -13.21
CA ILE A 31 -10.60 10.81 -14.65
C ILE A 31 -11.64 9.77 -15.10
N SER A 32 -11.49 8.50 -14.70
CA SER A 32 -12.44 7.44 -15.05
C SER A 32 -13.86 7.74 -14.57
N HIS A 33 -14.03 8.24 -13.36
CA HIS A 33 -15.36 8.51 -12.81
C HIS A 33 -15.98 9.79 -13.37
N ARG A 34 -15.22 10.89 -13.44
CA ARG A 34 -15.76 12.22 -13.75
C ARG A 34 -15.80 12.54 -15.24
N LEU A 35 -14.80 12.10 -16.00
CA LEU A 35 -14.75 12.37 -17.44
C LEU A 35 -15.47 11.25 -18.20
N PHE A 36 -15.22 9.99 -17.85
CA PHE A 36 -15.78 8.85 -18.56
C PHE A 36 -17.08 8.31 -17.96
N HIS A 37 -17.60 8.92 -16.88
CA HIS A 37 -18.84 8.52 -16.20
C HIS A 37 -18.89 7.01 -15.92
N SER A 38 -17.72 6.41 -15.65
CA SER A 38 -17.58 4.97 -15.52
C SER A 38 -18.26 4.47 -14.26
N HIS A 39 -18.90 3.30 -14.35
CA HIS A 39 -19.44 2.60 -13.18
C HIS A 39 -18.33 2.37 -12.15
N LEU A 40 -18.67 2.40 -10.85
CA LEU A 40 -17.72 2.34 -9.74
C LEU A 40 -16.78 1.13 -9.82
N PHE A 41 -17.28 0.02 -10.35
CA PHE A 41 -16.48 -1.17 -10.69
C PHE A 41 -15.27 -0.86 -11.58
N PHE A 42 -15.49 -0.20 -12.71
CA PHE A 42 -14.43 0.15 -13.65
C PHE A 42 -13.47 1.16 -13.04
N VAL A 43 -13.99 2.11 -12.26
CA VAL A 43 -13.16 3.07 -11.51
C VAL A 43 -12.22 2.34 -10.55
N ALA A 44 -12.70 1.32 -9.83
CA ALA A 44 -11.88 0.49 -8.96
C ALA A 44 -10.82 -0.32 -9.75
N LEU A 45 -11.19 -0.89 -10.89
CA LEU A 45 -10.24 -1.60 -11.77
C LEU A 45 -9.15 -0.68 -12.31
N VAL A 46 -9.47 0.57 -12.65
CA VAL A 46 -8.49 1.58 -13.07
C VAL A 46 -7.51 1.90 -11.93
N GLY A 47 -8.01 2.03 -10.70
CA GLY A 47 -7.16 2.17 -9.52
C GLY A 47 -6.21 0.98 -9.31
N ILE A 48 -6.71 -0.25 -9.48
CA ILE A 48 -5.90 -1.47 -9.43
C ILE A 48 -4.84 -1.47 -10.53
N ALA A 49 -5.20 -1.11 -11.76
CA ALA A 49 -4.27 -1.01 -12.88
C ALA A 49 -3.13 0.00 -12.60
N ALA A 50 -3.43 1.13 -11.94
CA ALA A 50 -2.41 2.09 -11.53
C ALA A 50 -1.43 1.50 -10.50
N VAL A 51 -1.93 0.72 -9.54
CA VAL A 51 -1.09 0.00 -8.56
C VAL A 51 -0.22 -1.04 -9.28
N VAL A 52 -0.80 -1.84 -10.16
CA VAL A 52 -0.07 -2.83 -10.98
C VAL A 52 1.03 -2.16 -11.80
N GLY A 53 0.71 -1.08 -12.52
CA GLY A 53 1.68 -0.33 -13.32
C GLY A 53 2.81 0.29 -12.49
N HIS A 54 2.55 0.65 -11.23
CA HIS A 54 3.60 1.12 -10.32
C HIS A 54 4.47 -0.01 -9.75
N CYS A 55 3.88 -1.18 -9.49
CA CYS A 55 4.58 -2.34 -8.96
C CYS A 55 5.45 -3.03 -10.03
N TRP A 56 4.92 -3.12 -11.25
CA TRP A 56 5.57 -3.76 -12.39
C TRP A 56 5.53 -2.87 -13.64
N PRO A 57 6.22 -1.72 -13.63
CA PRO A 57 6.28 -0.83 -14.79
C PRO A 57 7.06 -1.47 -15.94
N ILE A 58 6.50 -1.40 -17.14
CA ILE A 58 7.09 -1.95 -18.37
C ILE A 58 8.48 -1.33 -18.63
N PHE A 59 8.61 -0.02 -18.42
CA PHE A 59 9.85 0.74 -18.65
C PHE A 59 11.01 0.35 -17.73
N LEU A 60 10.75 -0.28 -16.58
CA LEU A 60 11.78 -0.75 -15.65
C LEU A 60 11.86 -2.28 -15.59
N LYS A 61 11.54 -2.97 -16.71
CA LYS A 61 11.59 -4.43 -16.82
C LYS A 61 10.79 -5.13 -15.70
N PHE A 62 9.60 -4.59 -15.41
CA PHE A 62 8.70 -5.07 -14.35
C PHE A 62 9.30 -5.04 -12.93
N ARG A 63 10.27 -4.16 -12.67
CA ARG A 63 10.83 -3.94 -11.33
C ARG A 63 10.47 -2.55 -10.82
N GLY A 64 9.38 -2.45 -10.07
CA GLY A 64 8.84 -1.19 -9.55
C GLY A 64 8.86 -1.07 -8.03
N GLY A 65 7.95 -0.22 -7.54
CA GLY A 65 7.75 -0.01 -6.10
C GLY A 65 6.83 -1.04 -5.45
N LYS A 66 6.60 -0.92 -4.15
CA LYS A 66 5.73 -1.83 -3.37
C LYS A 66 4.23 -1.49 -3.45
N GLY A 67 3.82 -0.53 -4.28
CA GLY A 67 2.41 -0.17 -4.43
C GLY A 67 1.83 0.72 -3.33
N VAL A 68 2.43 0.76 -2.13
CA VAL A 68 1.84 1.39 -0.93
C VAL A 68 1.36 2.83 -1.15
N SER A 69 2.18 3.71 -1.74
CA SER A 69 1.79 5.11 -1.98
C SER A 69 0.69 5.25 -3.03
N THR A 70 0.75 4.45 -4.11
CA THR A 70 -0.27 4.43 -5.16
C THR A 70 -1.60 3.88 -4.64
N SER A 71 -1.57 2.83 -3.82
CA SER A 71 -2.74 2.31 -3.11
C SER A 71 -3.33 3.36 -2.16
N GLY A 72 -2.49 4.18 -1.52
CA GLY A 72 -2.93 5.36 -0.79
C GLY A 72 -3.77 6.30 -1.64
N GLY A 73 -3.40 6.51 -2.91
CA GLY A 73 -4.19 7.29 -3.88
C GLY A 73 -5.57 6.70 -4.16
N VAL A 74 -5.64 5.36 -4.29
CA VAL A 74 -6.91 4.63 -4.44
C VAL A 74 -7.81 4.86 -3.24
N PHE A 75 -7.26 4.76 -2.02
CA PHE A 75 -8.01 5.01 -0.79
C PHE A 75 -8.40 6.47 -0.61
N LEU A 76 -7.52 7.42 -0.96
CA LEU A 76 -7.84 8.85 -0.97
C LEU A 76 -9.06 9.14 -1.84
N TYR A 77 -9.15 8.48 -2.99
CA TYR A 77 -10.28 8.68 -3.89
C TYR A 77 -11.59 8.06 -3.37
N LEU A 78 -11.53 6.82 -2.86
CA LEU A 78 -12.72 6.10 -2.39
C LEU A 78 -13.24 6.61 -1.03
N LEU A 79 -12.33 7.06 -0.17
CA LEU A 79 -12.58 7.46 1.22
C LEU A 79 -11.84 8.77 1.57
N PRO A 80 -12.13 9.90 0.89
CA PRO A 80 -11.39 11.15 1.08
C PRO A 80 -11.43 11.68 2.52
N TRP A 81 -12.54 11.43 3.23
CA TRP A 81 -12.70 11.83 4.64
C TRP A 81 -11.95 10.93 5.62
N ALA A 82 -11.77 9.65 5.32
CA ALA A 82 -11.07 8.70 6.20
C ALA A 82 -9.55 8.76 5.99
N PHE A 83 -9.12 9.18 4.80
CA PHE A 83 -7.72 9.15 4.40
C PHE A 83 -6.78 9.95 5.33
N PRO A 84 -7.08 11.19 5.77
CA PRO A 84 -6.25 11.91 6.73
C PRO A 84 -6.10 11.17 8.06
N ILE A 85 -7.18 10.56 8.56
CA ILE A 85 -7.18 9.79 9.82
C ILE A 85 -6.27 8.57 9.68
N VAL A 86 -6.42 7.82 8.58
CA VAL A 86 -5.61 6.62 8.30
C VAL A 86 -4.13 6.98 8.15
N ILE A 87 -3.81 8.10 7.50
CA ILE A 87 -2.43 8.59 7.36
C ILE A 87 -1.84 9.02 8.69
N VAL A 88 -2.58 9.79 9.48
CA VAL A 88 -2.11 10.23 10.80
C VAL A 88 -1.87 9.01 11.69
N ALA A 89 -2.82 8.07 11.74
CA ALA A 89 -2.63 6.81 12.45
C ALA A 89 -1.39 6.05 11.94
N TYR A 90 -1.21 5.97 10.61
CA TYR A 90 -0.05 5.34 9.99
C TYR A 90 1.28 5.99 10.43
N PHE A 91 1.37 7.32 10.47
CA PHE A 91 2.59 8.02 10.91
C PHE A 91 2.79 7.97 12.43
N LEU A 92 1.73 8.03 13.24
CA LEU A 92 1.80 7.92 14.70
C LEU A 92 2.27 6.54 15.17
N ILE A 93 1.80 5.47 14.51
CA ILE A 93 2.14 4.09 14.88
C ILE A 93 3.54 3.70 14.34
N GLN A 94 4.05 4.41 13.34
CA GLN A 94 5.42 4.24 12.82
C GLN A 94 6.51 4.74 13.79
N ARG A 95 6.54 4.22 15.02
CA ARG A 95 7.69 4.39 15.93
C ARG A 95 8.83 3.40 15.66
N LYS A 96 8.58 2.33 14.88
CA LYS A 96 9.62 1.40 14.38
C LYS A 96 9.43 1.14 12.88
N PRO A 97 10.44 1.40 12.01
CA PRO A 97 10.32 1.38 10.55
C PRO A 97 10.14 -0.02 9.90
N ARG A 98 9.65 -1.03 10.65
CA ARG A 98 9.61 -2.44 10.23
C ARG A 98 8.28 -3.17 10.42
N SER A 99 7.21 -2.51 10.84
CA SER A 99 5.96 -3.23 11.06
C SER A 99 5.09 -3.20 9.81
N ILE A 100 5.27 -4.17 8.91
CA ILE A 100 4.29 -4.44 7.83
C ILE A 100 2.89 -4.65 8.40
N THR A 101 2.79 -5.05 9.67
CA THR A 101 1.53 -5.17 10.40
C THR A 101 0.77 -3.85 10.42
N ILE A 102 1.42 -2.69 10.47
CA ILE A 102 0.75 -1.37 10.42
C ILE A 102 0.22 -1.09 9.01
N VAL A 103 1.00 -1.42 7.97
CA VAL A 103 0.56 -1.28 6.57
C VAL A 103 -0.63 -2.21 6.32
N VAL A 104 -0.51 -3.49 6.67
CA VAL A 104 -1.56 -4.51 6.47
C VAL A 104 -2.82 -4.17 7.27
N SER A 105 -2.70 -3.75 8.54
CA SER A 105 -3.87 -3.33 9.33
C SER A 105 -4.56 -2.09 8.76
N GLY A 106 -3.80 -1.09 8.30
CA GLY A 106 -4.37 0.08 7.62
C GLY A 106 -5.12 -0.28 6.33
N PHE A 107 -4.58 -1.23 5.55
CA PHE A 107 -5.28 -1.79 4.39
C PHE A 107 -6.57 -2.51 4.79
N VAL A 108 -6.52 -3.38 5.80
CA VAL A 108 -7.69 -4.13 6.28
C VAL A 108 -8.79 -3.20 6.79
N ILE A 109 -8.44 -2.17 7.56
CA ILE A 109 -9.38 -1.16 8.05
C ILE A 109 -9.99 -0.38 6.88
N SER A 110 -9.18 0.02 5.90
CA SER A 110 -9.66 0.74 4.72
C SER A 110 -10.63 -0.12 3.90
N LEU A 111 -10.36 -1.43 3.78
CA LEU A 111 -11.26 -2.37 3.12
C LEU A 111 -12.58 -2.57 3.90
N ALA A 112 -12.53 -2.64 5.22
CA ALA A 112 -13.73 -2.71 6.05
C ALA A 112 -14.60 -1.46 5.91
N LEU A 113 -14.00 -0.27 5.85
CA LEU A 113 -14.74 0.98 5.61
C LEU A 113 -15.37 1.01 4.20
N ILE A 114 -14.63 0.61 3.17
CA ILE A 114 -15.18 0.48 1.80
C ILE A 114 -16.38 -0.47 1.80
N PHE A 115 -16.29 -1.60 2.51
CA PHE A 115 -17.38 -2.56 2.63
C PHE A 115 -18.63 -1.92 3.25
N LEU A 116 -18.49 -1.23 4.39
CA LEU A 116 -19.63 -0.65 5.11
C LEU A 116 -20.36 0.42 4.28
N ILE A 117 -19.61 1.28 3.59
CA ILE A 117 -20.17 2.42 2.84
C ILE A 117 -20.81 1.96 1.52
N TYR A 118 -20.17 1.03 0.82
CA TYR A 118 -20.58 0.62 -0.52
C TYR A 118 -21.23 -0.78 -0.53
N HIS A 119 -21.82 -1.21 0.59
CA HIS A 119 -22.41 -2.55 0.75
C HIS A 119 -23.45 -2.90 -0.34
N ARG A 120 -24.15 -1.89 -0.89
CA ARG A 120 -25.16 -2.09 -1.94
C ARG A 120 -24.56 -2.48 -3.31
N GLU A 121 -23.30 -2.14 -3.55
CA GLU A 121 -22.57 -2.46 -4.80
C GLU A 121 -21.61 -3.65 -4.65
N TRP A 122 -21.81 -4.47 -3.61
CA TRP A 122 -20.89 -5.55 -3.25
C TRP A 122 -20.63 -6.57 -4.36
N ARG A 123 -21.61 -6.83 -5.23
CA ARG A 123 -21.45 -7.76 -6.37
C ARG A 123 -20.31 -7.35 -7.30
N TRP A 124 -20.00 -6.05 -7.38
CA TRP A 124 -18.93 -5.53 -8.20
C TRP A 124 -17.68 -5.18 -7.39
N LEU A 125 -17.84 -4.67 -6.17
CA LEU A 125 -16.71 -4.28 -5.35
C LEU A 125 -15.96 -5.47 -4.75
N ALA A 126 -16.64 -6.55 -4.36
CA ALA A 126 -15.99 -7.74 -3.82
C ALA A 126 -14.89 -8.31 -4.73
N PRO A 127 -15.13 -8.56 -6.03
CA PRO A 127 -14.07 -9.07 -6.91
C PRO A 127 -12.95 -8.04 -7.12
N ALA A 128 -13.25 -6.74 -7.24
CA ALA A 128 -12.22 -5.71 -7.35
C ALA A 128 -11.31 -5.67 -6.10
N LEU A 129 -11.90 -5.74 -4.90
CA LEU A 129 -11.15 -5.77 -3.64
C LEU A 129 -10.31 -7.05 -3.50
N ALA A 130 -10.84 -8.20 -3.93
CA ALA A 130 -10.09 -9.46 -3.94
C ALA A 130 -8.86 -9.38 -4.86
N ILE A 131 -9.03 -8.85 -6.08
CA ILE A 131 -7.92 -8.63 -7.02
C ILE A 131 -6.89 -7.68 -6.40
N PHE A 132 -7.35 -6.57 -5.83
CA PHE A 132 -6.49 -5.59 -5.18
C PHE A 132 -5.65 -6.19 -4.04
N LEU A 133 -6.26 -7.04 -3.21
CA LEU A 133 -5.57 -7.74 -2.13
C LEU A 133 -4.51 -8.71 -2.65
N VAL A 134 -4.83 -9.49 -3.69
CA VAL A 134 -3.88 -10.41 -4.32
C VAL A 134 -2.71 -9.64 -4.92
N VAL A 135 -2.99 -8.60 -5.71
CA VAL A 135 -1.98 -7.72 -6.32
C VAL A 135 -1.08 -7.11 -5.24
N SER A 136 -1.68 -6.53 -4.20
CA SER A 136 -0.94 -5.90 -3.10
C SER A 136 -0.11 -6.92 -2.32
N GLY A 137 -0.62 -8.14 -2.13
CA GLY A 137 0.10 -9.23 -1.49
C GLY A 137 1.33 -9.65 -2.29
N ILE A 138 1.16 -9.87 -3.60
CA ILE A 138 2.26 -10.24 -4.51
C ILE A 138 3.33 -9.15 -4.54
N ALA A 139 2.92 -7.88 -4.71
CA ALA A 139 3.84 -6.74 -4.74
C ALA A 139 4.65 -6.58 -3.44
N ASN A 140 4.08 -6.99 -2.30
CA ASN A 140 4.72 -6.89 -0.99
C ASN A 140 5.46 -8.16 -0.55
N MET A 141 5.47 -9.25 -1.34
CA MET A 141 6.12 -10.50 -0.95
C MET A 141 7.62 -10.36 -0.63
N SER A 142 8.34 -9.51 -1.37
CA SER A 142 9.76 -9.24 -1.11
C SER A 142 9.98 -8.64 0.28
N ALA A 143 9.13 -7.69 0.69
CA ALA A 143 9.14 -7.10 2.02
C ALA A 143 8.87 -8.17 3.10
N ILE A 144 7.90 -9.05 2.86
CA ILE A 144 7.53 -10.13 3.79
C ILE A 144 8.72 -11.09 4.01
N LYS A 145 9.43 -11.46 2.94
CA LYS A 145 10.62 -12.32 3.01
C LYS A 145 11.75 -11.67 3.82
N GLU A 146 12.09 -10.42 3.52
CA GLU A 146 13.11 -9.65 4.25
C GLU A 146 12.85 -9.60 5.76
N MET A 147 11.59 -9.39 6.16
CA MET A 147 11.25 -9.38 7.59
C MET A 147 11.29 -10.77 8.24
N ARG A 148 10.90 -11.83 7.50
CA ARG A 148 10.97 -13.20 8.02
C ARG A 148 12.43 -13.56 8.34
N GLU A 149 13.35 -13.16 7.47
CA GLU A 149 14.79 -13.32 7.69
C GLU A 149 15.31 -12.47 8.85
N ALA A 150 14.93 -11.18 8.92
CA ALA A 150 15.32 -10.31 10.03
C ALA A 150 14.85 -10.87 11.39
N ARG A 151 13.62 -11.39 11.49
CA ARG A 151 13.10 -12.04 12.70
C ARG A 151 13.86 -13.31 13.06
N LYS A 152 14.26 -14.12 12.08
CA LYS A 152 15.10 -15.31 12.32
C LYS A 152 16.45 -14.91 12.91
N LYS A 153 17.11 -13.88 12.38
CA LYS A 153 18.40 -13.37 12.90
C LYS A 153 18.30 -12.92 14.35
N VAL A 154 17.27 -12.13 14.68
CA VAL A 154 17.03 -11.67 16.07
C VAL A 154 16.79 -12.86 17.02
N LYS A 155 15.97 -13.84 16.62
CA LYS A 155 15.76 -15.05 17.43
C LYS A 155 17.05 -15.85 17.63
N LEU A 156 17.88 -15.95 16.60
CA LEU A 156 19.17 -16.65 16.67
C LEU A 156 20.12 -15.93 17.64
N GLN A 157 20.18 -14.60 17.55
CA GLN A 157 21.03 -13.77 18.40
C GLN A 157 20.60 -13.81 19.87
N ASN A 158 19.30 -13.81 20.15
CA ASN A 158 18.79 -13.99 21.51
C ASN A 158 19.17 -15.37 22.08
N ARG A 159 19.07 -16.45 21.28
CA ARG A 159 19.51 -17.80 21.70
C ARG A 159 21.01 -17.88 22.01
N MET A 160 21.85 -17.20 21.22
CA MET A 160 23.30 -17.14 21.50
C MET A 160 23.60 -16.36 22.78
N ASN A 161 22.86 -15.28 23.06
CA ASN A 161 23.02 -14.50 24.29
C ASN A 161 22.51 -15.22 25.54
N GLU A 162 21.55 -16.14 25.39
CA GLU A 162 20.99 -16.98 26.47
C GLU A 162 21.81 -18.27 26.71
N SER A 163 22.79 -18.59 25.86
CA SER A 163 23.66 -19.76 26.05
C SER A 163 24.65 -19.50 27.20
N PRO A 164 24.76 -20.39 28.20
CA PRO A 164 25.71 -20.20 29.30
C PRO A 164 27.12 -20.06 28.73
N LYS A 165 27.86 -19.03 29.18
CA LYS A 165 29.28 -18.92 28.90
C LYS A 165 29.98 -20.08 29.65
N LEU A 166 30.33 -21.12 28.91
CA LEU A 166 31.21 -22.20 29.37
C LEU A 166 32.64 -21.67 29.57
#